data_AF-A0A445CPH1-F1
#
_entry.id   AF-A0A445CPH1-F1
#
_cell.length_a   1.000
_cell.length_b   1.000
_cell.length_c   1.000
_cell.angle_alpha   90.00
_cell.angle_beta   90.00
_cell.angle_gamma   90.00
#
_symmetry.space_group_name_H-M   'P 1'
#
loop_
_entity.id
_entity.type
_entity.pdbx_description
1 polymer ?
#
loop_
_entity_poly.entity_id
_entity_poly.type
_entity_poly.pdbx_seq_one_letter_code
_entity_poly.pdbx_strand_id
1 'polypeptide(L)'
;MSKLNQNDANHESIKNEIKKHEDNLKFLNSQSNRLAESILDLQVSLGRYHSCSVITPDNGSGSSNTEDDTAEQILKKENSAAGIFCWLKANAQTSNLALEKDAVGVVATLARVESDELSRILSEYLGLQTMLAIVCNTNEGVNALEKPYVGGFVANDPQKKLAIPKPRFPNEECPAGFIDYAVNMLYLESNNLSFVTSMAFSLAYKYTEPEMK
;
A
#
# COMPACT_ATOMS: atom_id res chain seq x y z
N MET A 1 -59.97 2.94 32.26
CA MET A 1 -59.37 1.58 32.27
C MET A 1 -58.58 1.21 31.01
N SER A 2 -58.63 1.98 29.91
CA SER A 2 -57.95 1.63 28.64
C SER A 2 -56.43 1.92 28.60
N LYS A 3 -55.93 2.92 29.33
CA LYS A 3 -54.50 3.32 29.30
C LYS A 3 -53.54 2.35 30.01
N LEU A 4 -54.02 1.54 30.95
CA LEU A 4 -53.15 0.60 31.70
C LEU A 4 -52.76 -0.61 30.83
N ASN A 5 -53.72 -1.19 30.10
CA ASN A 5 -53.50 -2.35 29.22
C ASN A 5 -52.55 -2.07 28.04
N GLN A 6 -52.42 -0.81 27.61
CA GLN A 6 -51.62 -0.45 26.44
C GLN A 6 -50.13 -0.33 26.76
N ASN A 7 -49.78 -0.06 28.02
CA ASN A 7 -48.39 0.01 28.48
C ASN A 7 -47.80 -1.39 28.69
N ASP A 8 -48.59 -2.34 29.19
CA ASP A 8 -48.15 -3.72 29.39
C ASP A 8 -47.91 -4.44 28.05
N ALA A 9 -48.74 -4.19 27.04
CA ALA A 9 -48.57 -4.71 25.69
C ALA A 9 -47.29 -4.16 25.00
N ASN A 10 -46.98 -2.88 25.20
CA ASN A 10 -45.75 -2.27 24.68
C ASN A 10 -44.49 -2.83 25.37
N HIS A 11 -44.55 -3.07 26.67
CA HIS A 11 -43.42 -3.63 27.42
C HIS A 11 -43.09 -5.06 26.98
N GLU A 12 -44.11 -5.91 26.75
CA GLU A 12 -43.91 -7.27 26.25
C GLU A 12 -43.41 -7.29 24.80
N SER A 13 -43.86 -6.34 23.96
CA SER A 13 -43.33 -6.17 22.60
C SER A 13 -41.83 -5.85 22.60
N ILE A 14 -41.40 -4.89 23.43
CA ILE A 14 -39.98 -4.50 23.54
C ILE A 14 -39.13 -5.67 24.04
N LYS A 15 -39.62 -6.43 25.03
CA LYS A 15 -38.91 -7.61 25.55
C LYS A 15 -38.72 -8.68 24.48
N ASN A 16 -39.74 -8.94 23.66
CA ASN A 16 -39.63 -9.87 22.54
C ASN A 16 -38.65 -9.39 21.47
N GLU A 17 -38.62 -8.08 21.22
CA GLU A 17 -37.68 -7.48 20.28
C GLU A 17 -36.23 -7.56 20.78
N ILE A 18 -35.97 -7.25 22.05
CA ILE A 18 -34.65 -7.43 22.67
C ILE A 18 -34.19 -8.88 22.57
N LYS A 19 -35.07 -9.83 22.93
CA LYS A 19 -34.76 -11.26 22.84
C LYS A 19 -34.42 -11.68 21.41
N LYS A 20 -35.17 -11.23 20.43
CA LYS A 20 -34.88 -11.48 19.01
C LYS A 20 -33.51 -10.94 18.61
N HIS A 21 -33.13 -9.74 19.06
CA HIS A 21 -31.80 -9.18 18.77
C HIS A 21 -30.68 -9.96 19.47
N GLU A 22 -30.91 -10.43 20.70
CA GLU A 22 -29.95 -11.27 21.43
C GLU A 22 -29.74 -12.61 20.71
N ASP A 23 -30.82 -13.25 20.26
CA ASP A 23 -30.75 -14.50 19.51
C ASP A 23 -30.06 -14.31 18.14
N ASN A 24 -30.35 -13.19 17.46
CA ASN A 24 -29.68 -12.82 16.20
C ASN A 24 -28.17 -12.60 16.41
N LEU A 25 -27.76 -11.93 17.49
CA LEU A 25 -26.34 -11.73 17.81
C LEU A 25 -25.64 -13.06 18.08
N LYS A 26 -26.27 -13.97 18.84
CA LYS A 26 -25.75 -15.33 19.07
C LYS A 26 -25.56 -16.07 17.75
N PHE A 27 -26.56 -16.04 16.88
CA PHE A 27 -26.50 -16.66 15.56
C PHE A 27 -25.38 -16.10 14.69
N LEU A 28 -25.27 -14.76 14.58
CA LEU A 28 -24.22 -14.11 13.79
C LEU A 28 -22.83 -14.43 14.34
N ASN A 29 -22.66 -14.45 15.66
CA ASN A 29 -21.39 -14.79 16.30
C ASN A 29 -20.99 -16.25 16.02
N SER A 30 -21.96 -17.18 16.09
CA SER A 30 -21.73 -18.58 15.69
C SER A 30 -21.31 -18.70 14.22
N GLN A 31 -21.93 -17.94 13.31
CA GLN A 31 -21.54 -17.95 11.88
C GLN A 31 -20.15 -17.33 11.65
N SER A 32 -19.81 -16.24 12.35
CA SER A 32 -18.47 -15.63 12.31
C SER A 32 -17.40 -16.61 12.76
N ASN A 33 -17.63 -17.34 13.86
CA ASN A 33 -16.67 -18.34 14.35
C ASN A 33 -16.49 -19.49 13.36
N ARG A 34 -17.58 -19.97 12.75
CA ARG A 34 -17.50 -21.02 11.71
C ARG A 34 -16.67 -20.57 10.49
N LEU A 35 -16.85 -19.32 10.05
CA LEU A 35 -16.05 -18.77 8.96
C LEU A 35 -14.59 -18.62 9.36
N ALA A 36 -14.30 -18.17 10.58
CA ALA A 36 -12.93 -18.05 11.08
C ALA A 36 -12.21 -19.41 11.12
N GLU A 37 -12.87 -20.46 11.59
CA GLU A 37 -12.34 -21.83 11.57
C GLU A 37 -12.09 -22.33 10.14
N SER A 38 -13.02 -22.04 9.21
CA SER A 38 -12.85 -22.41 7.79
C SER A 38 -11.68 -21.67 7.14
N ILE A 39 -11.47 -20.39 7.45
CA ILE A 39 -10.31 -19.62 6.96
C ILE A 39 -9.02 -20.24 7.49
N LEU A 40 -8.98 -20.59 8.78
CA LEU A 40 -7.80 -21.20 9.38
C LEU A 40 -7.46 -22.54 8.72
N ASP A 41 -8.45 -23.39 8.47
CA ASP A 41 -8.25 -24.68 7.80
C ASP A 41 -7.74 -24.52 6.36
N LEU A 42 -8.28 -23.54 5.63
CA LEU A 42 -7.80 -23.19 4.29
C LEU A 42 -6.36 -22.64 4.33
N GLN A 43 -6.02 -21.81 5.32
CA GLN A 43 -4.67 -21.29 5.51
C GLN A 43 -3.67 -22.40 5.85
N VAL A 44 -4.04 -23.35 6.72
CA VAL A 44 -3.21 -24.53 7.04
C VAL A 44 -3.01 -25.38 5.79
N SER A 45 -4.07 -25.59 5.00
CA SER A 45 -4.00 -26.32 3.73
C SER A 45 -3.08 -25.64 2.72
N LEU A 46 -3.23 -24.32 2.50
CA LEU A 46 -2.37 -23.52 1.63
C LEU A 46 -0.91 -23.47 2.11
N GLY A 47 -0.67 -23.38 3.42
CA GLY A 47 0.67 -23.45 4.00
C GLY A 47 1.39 -24.76 3.67
N ARG A 48 0.66 -25.87 3.49
CA ARG A 48 1.22 -27.15 3.02
C ARG A 48 1.55 -27.17 1.53
N TYR A 49 0.95 -26.31 0.71
CA TYR A 49 1.32 -26.15 -0.71
C TYR A 49 2.58 -25.31 -0.88
N HIS A 50 2.73 -24.23 -0.10
CA HIS A 50 3.90 -23.35 -0.21
C HIS A 50 5.19 -23.97 0.34
N SER A 51 5.11 -24.95 1.26
CA SER A 51 6.29 -25.68 1.75
C SER A 51 6.80 -26.78 0.80
N CYS A 52 6.09 -27.04 -0.30
CA CYS A 52 6.44 -28.04 -1.32
C CYS A 52 6.95 -27.44 -2.64
N SER A 53 7.25 -26.15 -2.71
CA SER A 53 8.05 -25.61 -3.82
C SER A 53 9.55 -25.83 -3.55
N VAL A 54 9.93 -27.09 -3.28
CA VAL A 54 11.32 -27.52 -3.47
C VAL A 54 11.51 -27.58 -4.97
N ILE A 55 12.16 -26.55 -5.52
CA ILE A 55 12.74 -26.64 -6.86
C ILE A 55 13.82 -27.72 -6.78
N THR A 56 13.48 -28.93 -7.24
CA THR A 56 14.49 -29.89 -7.70
C THR A 56 15.13 -29.30 -8.95
N PRO A 57 16.46 -29.12 -9.00
CA PRO A 57 17.13 -28.68 -10.21
C PRO A 57 17.22 -29.89 -11.15
N ASP A 58 16.32 -29.96 -12.13
CA ASP A 58 16.58 -30.77 -13.32
C ASP A 58 16.58 -29.88 -14.56
N ASN A 59 17.61 -30.11 -15.36
CA ASN A 59 17.97 -29.39 -16.56
C ASN A 59 16.95 -29.62 -17.66
N GLY A 60 16.43 -28.54 -18.25
CA GLY A 60 15.65 -28.64 -19.47
C GLY A 60 15.04 -27.33 -19.96
N SER A 61 15.87 -26.48 -20.57
CA SER A 61 15.54 -25.66 -21.74
C SER A 61 14.07 -25.20 -21.89
N GLY A 62 13.76 -24.00 -21.40
CA GLY A 62 12.50 -23.30 -21.72
C GLY A 62 12.38 -21.97 -20.99
N SER A 63 12.63 -20.88 -21.71
CA SER A 63 12.53 -19.47 -21.29
C SER A 63 11.45 -19.19 -20.22
N SER A 64 11.87 -18.82 -19.01
CA SER A 64 10.99 -18.35 -17.94
C SER A 64 11.69 -17.25 -17.12
N ASN A 65 12.08 -16.16 -17.77
CA ASN A 65 12.75 -15.02 -17.10
C ASN A 65 11.87 -13.75 -17.04
N THR A 66 10.57 -13.81 -17.35
CA THR A 66 9.81 -12.57 -17.66
C THR A 66 9.32 -11.78 -16.43
N GLU A 67 9.17 -12.41 -15.26
CA GLU A 67 8.76 -11.71 -14.03
C GLU A 67 9.91 -10.92 -13.39
N ASP A 68 11.12 -11.48 -13.38
CA ASP A 68 12.33 -10.78 -12.93
C ASP A 68 12.73 -9.67 -13.91
N ASP A 69 12.59 -9.89 -15.22
CA ASP A 69 13.01 -8.93 -16.25
C ASP A 69 12.26 -7.57 -16.15
N THR A 70 10.98 -7.57 -15.81
CA THR A 70 10.18 -6.33 -15.72
C THR A 70 10.47 -5.58 -14.42
N ALA A 71 10.64 -6.30 -13.31
CA ALA A 71 11.02 -5.71 -12.02
C ALA A 71 12.44 -5.11 -12.09
N GLU A 72 13.38 -5.79 -12.75
CA GLU A 72 14.73 -5.28 -13.01
C GLU A 72 14.72 -4.00 -13.85
N GLN A 73 13.87 -3.92 -14.88
CA GLN A 73 13.73 -2.71 -15.70
C GLN A 73 13.18 -1.52 -14.90
N ILE A 74 12.36 -1.76 -13.89
CA ILE A 74 11.85 -0.73 -12.97
C ILE A 74 12.96 -0.32 -11.98
N LEU A 75 13.72 -1.28 -11.44
CA LEU A 75 14.85 -1.01 -10.54
C LEU A 75 15.93 -0.15 -11.19
N LYS A 76 16.18 -0.35 -12.50
CA LYS A 76 17.11 0.49 -13.29
C LYS A 76 16.68 1.97 -13.38
N LYS A 77 15.45 2.31 -12.97
CA LYS A 77 14.94 3.70 -12.93
C LYS A 77 15.07 4.28 -11.53
N GLU A 78 16.32 4.54 -11.15
CA GLU A 78 16.74 4.97 -9.80
C GLU A 78 16.08 6.26 -9.30
N ASN A 79 15.59 7.11 -10.21
CA ASN A 79 14.91 8.37 -9.89
C ASN A 79 13.36 8.30 -9.92
N SER A 80 12.78 7.11 -10.14
CA SER A 80 11.33 6.93 -10.16
C SER A 80 10.82 6.42 -8.82
N ALA A 81 9.63 6.88 -8.40
CA ALA A 81 8.98 6.38 -7.18
C ALA A 81 8.79 4.85 -7.23
N ALA A 82 8.47 4.29 -8.39
CA ALA A 82 8.39 2.85 -8.62
C ALA A 82 9.74 2.14 -8.41
N GLY A 83 10.84 2.69 -8.92
CA GLY A 83 12.19 2.14 -8.73
C GLY A 83 12.59 2.12 -7.26
N ILE A 84 12.36 3.21 -6.54
CA ILE A 84 12.61 3.31 -5.09
C ILE A 84 11.70 2.35 -4.32
N PHE A 85 10.42 2.25 -4.68
CA PHE A 85 9.47 1.31 -4.07
C PHE A 85 9.91 -0.15 -4.27
N CYS A 86 10.29 -0.54 -5.48
CA CYS A 86 10.80 -1.87 -5.79
C CYS A 86 12.11 -2.15 -5.05
N TRP A 87 13.02 -1.18 -4.97
CA TRP A 87 14.27 -1.31 -4.23
C TRP A 87 14.01 -1.49 -2.73
N LEU A 88 13.11 -0.68 -2.16
CA LEU A 88 12.70 -0.81 -0.76
C LEU A 88 12.08 -2.19 -0.52
N LYS A 89 11.15 -2.65 -1.36
CA LYS A 89 10.51 -3.96 -1.21
C LYS A 89 11.50 -5.12 -1.28
N ALA A 90 12.50 -5.04 -2.16
CA ALA A 90 13.53 -6.07 -2.30
C ALA A 90 14.54 -6.10 -1.13
N ASN A 91 14.82 -4.95 -0.51
CA ASN A 91 15.81 -4.82 0.57
C ASN A 91 15.19 -4.70 1.98
N ALA A 92 13.87 -4.54 2.09
CA ALA A 92 13.15 -4.40 3.35
C ALA A 92 12.87 -5.78 3.96
N GLN A 93 13.83 -6.30 4.72
CA GLN A 93 13.59 -7.44 5.61
C GLN A 93 12.96 -7.02 6.97
N THR A 94 12.76 -5.72 7.26
CA THR A 94 12.36 -5.28 8.63
C THR A 94 11.60 -3.95 8.77
N SER A 95 11.36 -3.19 7.70
CA SER A 95 10.72 -1.88 7.85
C SER A 95 9.21 -1.98 7.67
N ASN A 96 8.47 -1.93 8.78
CA ASN A 96 7.03 -1.67 8.84
C ASN A 96 6.75 -0.27 8.26
N LEU A 97 6.87 -0.13 6.95
CA LEU A 97 6.35 1.03 6.25
C LEU A 97 4.83 0.83 6.23
N ALA A 98 4.05 1.81 6.67
CA ALA A 98 2.58 1.78 6.49
C ALA A 98 2.19 1.48 5.03
N LEU A 99 3.12 1.78 4.12
CA LEU A 99 3.09 1.45 2.72
C LEU A 99 3.03 -0.05 2.40
N GLU A 100 3.67 -0.94 3.15
CA GLU A 100 3.66 -2.38 2.83
C GLU A 100 2.27 -3.00 3.00
N LYS A 101 1.48 -2.48 3.95
CA LYS A 101 0.14 -2.98 4.22
C LYS A 101 -0.88 -2.51 3.20
N ASP A 102 -0.66 -1.36 2.59
CA ASP A 102 -1.66 -0.71 1.74
C ASP A 102 -1.25 -0.61 0.26
N ALA A 103 0.05 -0.55 -0.04
CA ALA A 103 0.54 -0.57 -1.42
C ALA A 103 0.47 -2.01 -1.97
N VAL A 104 -0.36 -2.17 -3.00
CA VAL A 104 -0.54 -3.43 -3.73
C VAL A 104 0.70 -3.71 -4.59
N GLY A 105 1.22 -2.70 -5.27
CA GLY A 105 2.40 -2.81 -6.12
C GLY A 105 2.46 -1.77 -7.24
N VAL A 106 3.45 -1.91 -8.13
CA VAL A 106 3.58 -1.06 -9.31
C VAL A 106 2.74 -1.65 -10.44
N VAL A 107 1.99 -0.84 -11.20
CA VAL A 107 1.06 -1.31 -12.25
C VAL A 107 1.69 -2.33 -13.19
N ALA A 108 2.91 -2.08 -13.68
CA ALA A 108 3.66 -2.99 -14.56
C ALA A 108 3.92 -4.39 -13.97
N THR A 109 3.82 -4.55 -12.66
CA THR A 109 4.05 -5.81 -11.93
C THR A 109 2.77 -6.50 -11.47
N LEU A 110 1.60 -5.85 -11.61
CA LEU A 110 0.34 -6.38 -11.10
C LEU A 110 -0.29 -7.46 -11.98
N ALA A 111 0.05 -7.48 -13.27
CA ALA A 111 -0.53 -8.42 -14.22
C ALA A 111 0.49 -8.83 -15.28
N ARG A 112 0.40 -10.09 -15.72
CA ARG A 112 1.18 -10.65 -16.81
C ARG A 112 0.29 -10.85 -18.02
N VAL A 113 0.76 -10.43 -19.18
CA VAL A 113 0.10 -10.67 -20.47
C VAL A 113 0.86 -11.79 -21.18
N GLU A 114 0.15 -12.81 -21.64
CA GLU A 114 0.76 -14.02 -22.22
C GLU A 114 1.45 -13.77 -23.57
N SER A 115 1.01 -12.75 -24.32
CA SER A 115 1.57 -12.36 -25.61
C SER A 115 2.41 -11.10 -25.50
N ASP A 116 3.67 -11.16 -25.95
CA ASP A 116 4.58 -10.00 -26.00
C ASP A 116 4.04 -8.87 -26.88
N GLU A 117 3.39 -9.22 -27.99
CA GLU A 117 2.78 -8.24 -28.92
C GLU A 117 1.68 -7.44 -28.21
N LEU A 118 0.79 -8.14 -27.51
CA LEU A 118 -0.29 -7.49 -26.76
C LEU A 118 0.24 -6.73 -25.54
N SER A 119 1.23 -7.29 -24.84
CA SER A 119 1.92 -6.63 -23.72
C SER A 119 2.51 -5.29 -24.15
N ARG A 120 3.18 -5.26 -25.32
CA ARG A 120 3.77 -4.04 -25.89
C ARG A 120 2.71 -3.00 -26.24
N ILE A 121 1.65 -3.40 -26.96
CA ILE A 121 0.58 -2.49 -27.38
C ILE A 121 -0.12 -1.88 -26.16
N LEU A 122 -0.44 -2.67 -25.14
CA LEU A 122 -1.08 -2.20 -23.92
C LEU A 122 -0.17 -1.26 -23.12
N SER A 123 1.12 -1.59 -23.03
CA SER A 123 2.11 -0.74 -22.36
C SER A 123 2.28 0.61 -23.06
N GLU A 124 2.26 0.62 -24.39
CA GLU A 124 2.32 1.84 -25.20
C GLU A 124 1.06 2.69 -25.03
N TYR A 125 -0.11 2.05 -25.02
CA TYR A 125 -1.39 2.70 -24.80
C TYR A 125 -1.49 3.35 -23.40
N LEU A 126 -1.06 2.65 -22.36
CA LEU A 126 -1.06 3.17 -20.98
C LEU A 126 0.02 4.23 -20.76
N GLY A 127 1.13 4.11 -21.49
CA GLY A 127 2.29 4.98 -21.39
C GLY A 127 3.12 4.73 -20.13
N LEU A 128 4.34 5.27 -20.16
CA LEU A 128 5.35 4.98 -19.14
C LEU A 128 4.96 5.43 -17.73
N GLN A 129 4.32 6.60 -17.59
CA GLN A 129 3.93 7.11 -16.27
C GLN A 129 2.93 6.18 -15.58
N THR A 130 1.90 5.74 -16.30
CA THR A 130 0.87 4.84 -15.78
C THR A 130 1.45 3.49 -15.42
N MET A 131 2.36 2.95 -16.25
CA MET A 131 3.04 1.69 -15.97
C MET A 131 3.94 1.75 -14.73
N LEU A 132 4.47 2.93 -14.38
CA LEU A 132 5.25 3.16 -13.16
C LEU A 132 4.42 3.67 -11.98
N ALA A 133 3.08 3.71 -12.07
CA ALA A 133 2.25 4.14 -10.96
C ALA A 133 2.26 3.10 -9.83
N ILE A 134 2.30 3.57 -8.58
CA ILE A 134 2.12 2.73 -7.38
C ILE A 134 0.62 2.68 -7.08
N VAL A 135 0.09 1.48 -6.89
CA VAL A 135 -1.31 1.24 -6.55
C VAL A 135 -1.44 1.00 -5.06
N CYS A 136 -2.32 1.77 -4.40
CA CYS A 136 -2.67 1.62 -2.99
C CYS A 136 -4.12 1.12 -2.84
N ASN A 137 -4.39 0.40 -1.77
CA ASN A 137 -5.70 -0.16 -1.45
C ASN A 137 -6.63 0.88 -0.80
N THR A 138 -6.06 1.90 -0.15
CA THR A 138 -6.82 2.98 0.49
C THR A 138 -6.24 4.36 0.17
N ASN A 139 -7.07 5.39 0.35
CA ASN A 139 -6.63 6.78 0.29
C ASN A 139 -5.62 7.11 1.39
N GLU A 140 -5.63 6.38 2.52
CA GLU A 140 -4.64 6.54 3.58
C GLU A 140 -3.24 6.11 3.11
N GLY A 141 -3.12 5.04 2.34
CA GLY A 141 -1.85 4.64 1.73
C GLY A 141 -1.33 5.65 0.72
N VAL A 142 -2.21 6.23 -0.09
CA VAL A 142 -1.85 7.34 -1.01
C VAL A 142 -1.32 8.54 -0.21
N ASN A 143 -2.03 8.94 0.84
CA ASN A 143 -1.60 10.05 1.70
C ASN A 143 -0.28 9.76 2.45
N ALA A 144 -0.02 8.49 2.77
CA ALA A 144 1.23 8.07 3.41
C ALA A 144 2.44 8.19 2.47
N LEU A 145 2.25 7.97 1.17
CA LEU A 145 3.29 8.18 0.15
C LEU A 145 3.67 9.65 0.00
N GLU A 146 2.70 10.53 0.12
CA GLU A 146 2.86 11.94 -0.23
C GLU A 146 3.04 12.87 0.96
N LYS A 147 3.08 12.34 2.20
CA LYS A 147 3.12 13.18 3.40
C LYS A 147 4.31 14.16 3.31
N PRO A 148 4.05 15.46 3.04
CA PRO A 148 5.13 16.37 2.75
C PRO A 148 5.86 16.67 4.04
N TYR A 149 7.18 16.83 3.95
CA TYR A 149 7.94 17.41 5.04
C TYR A 149 7.44 18.85 5.24
N VAL A 150 6.75 19.10 6.35
CA VAL A 150 6.15 20.40 6.68
C VAL A 150 7.14 21.38 7.33
N GLY A 151 8.40 20.97 7.54
CA GLY A 151 9.43 21.87 8.04
C GLY A 151 9.98 22.78 6.94
N GLY A 152 10.89 23.68 7.33
CA GLY A 152 11.54 24.59 6.40
C GLY A 152 12.69 23.94 5.63
N PHE A 153 13.18 24.62 4.60
CA PHE A 153 14.44 24.29 3.95
C PHE A 153 15.59 25.09 4.58
N VAL A 154 16.82 24.57 4.49
CA VAL A 154 18.01 25.34 4.85
C VAL A 154 18.10 26.54 3.91
N ALA A 155 18.15 27.75 4.50
CA ALA A 155 18.13 28.98 3.74
C ALA A 155 19.33 29.09 2.79
N ASN A 156 19.08 29.46 1.53
CA ASN A 156 20.08 29.63 0.47
C ASN A 156 20.89 28.37 0.14
N ASP A 157 20.42 27.17 0.51
CA ASP A 157 21.06 25.91 0.13
C ASP A 157 20.65 25.52 -1.32
N PRO A 158 21.60 25.40 -2.27
CA PRO A 158 21.29 25.08 -3.67
C PRO A 158 20.64 23.71 -3.88
N GLN A 159 20.80 22.80 -2.92
CA GLN A 159 20.24 21.44 -2.93
C GLN A 159 18.91 21.37 -2.16
N LYS A 160 18.39 22.50 -1.66
CA LYS A 160 17.15 22.59 -0.85
C LYS A 160 17.12 21.53 0.24
N LYS A 161 18.20 21.42 1.01
CA LYS A 161 18.25 20.52 2.17
C LYS A 161 17.12 20.82 3.15
N LEU A 162 16.58 19.78 3.76
CA LEU A 162 15.52 19.87 4.76
C LEU A 162 16.12 20.41 6.07
N ALA A 163 15.47 21.40 6.69
CA ALA A 163 15.88 21.97 7.98
C ALA A 163 15.46 21.07 9.15
N ILE A 164 15.88 19.81 9.12
CA ILE A 164 15.59 18.83 10.16
C ILE A 164 16.49 19.14 11.38
N PRO A 165 15.92 19.33 12.58
CA PRO A 165 16.71 19.57 13.78
C PRO A 165 17.67 18.41 14.05
N LYS A 166 18.97 18.70 14.21
CA LYS A 166 19.97 17.68 14.54
C LYS A 166 19.59 16.96 15.85
N PRO A 167 19.84 15.64 15.95
CA PRO A 167 19.59 14.91 17.19
C PRO A 167 20.45 15.49 18.31
N ARG A 168 19.91 15.53 19.52
CA ARG A 168 20.61 16.00 20.72
C ARG A 168 20.41 15.01 21.85
N PHE A 169 21.46 14.82 22.65
CA PHE A 169 21.36 14.14 23.94
C PHE A 169 20.52 14.98 24.92
N PRO A 170 20.12 14.42 26.09
CA PRO A 170 19.44 15.18 27.14
C PRO A 170 20.24 16.39 27.66
N ASN A 171 21.57 16.40 27.47
CA ASN A 171 22.44 17.54 27.78
C ASN A 171 22.54 18.56 26.63
N GLU A 172 21.68 18.44 25.61
CA GLU A 172 21.63 19.23 24.38
C GLU A 172 22.83 19.10 23.42
N GLU A 173 23.79 18.22 23.71
CA GLU A 173 24.92 18.00 22.82
C GLU A 173 24.52 17.15 21.61
N CYS A 174 25.01 17.54 20.43
CA CYS A 174 24.86 16.72 19.22
C CYS A 174 25.75 15.47 19.36
N PRO A 175 25.23 14.26 19.08
CA PRO A 175 26.02 13.03 19.15
C PRO A 175 27.32 13.13 18.34
N ALA A 176 28.44 12.79 18.99
CA ALA A 176 29.72 12.69 18.32
C ALA A 176 29.64 11.64 17.20
N GLY A 177 29.96 12.04 15.96
CA GLY A 177 29.84 11.20 14.77
C GLY A 177 28.54 11.37 13.97
N PHE A 178 27.61 12.23 14.40
CA PHE A 178 26.46 12.60 13.56
C PHE A 178 26.93 13.47 12.38
N ILE A 179 26.68 13.00 11.15
CA ILE A 179 27.12 13.66 9.91
C ILE A 179 25.97 14.53 9.36
N ASP A 180 24.85 13.92 8.98
CA ASP A 180 23.61 14.58 8.55
C ASP A 180 22.48 13.54 8.54
N TYR A 181 21.26 13.95 8.21
CA TYR A 181 20.19 13.02 7.84
C TYR A 181 20.42 12.48 6.44
N ALA A 182 20.12 11.20 6.21
CA ALA A 182 20.32 10.54 4.91
C ALA A 182 19.64 11.30 3.75
N VAL A 183 18.44 11.85 3.98
CA VAL A 183 17.71 12.67 3.00
C VAL A 183 18.46 13.93 2.57
N ASN A 184 19.27 14.52 3.46
CA ASN A 184 20.10 15.70 3.18
C ASN A 184 21.46 15.36 2.58
N MET A 185 21.80 14.07 2.48
CA MET A 185 23.01 13.59 1.81
C MET A 185 22.78 13.23 0.34
N LEU A 186 21.52 13.15 -0.09
CA LEU A 186 21.18 12.88 -1.48
C LEU A 186 21.44 14.12 -2.34
N TYR A 187 22.08 13.90 -3.49
CA TYR A 187 22.29 14.95 -4.49
C TYR A 187 21.18 14.88 -5.53
N LEU A 188 20.44 15.96 -5.69
CA LEU A 188 19.36 16.07 -6.67
C LEU A 188 19.83 16.91 -7.85
N GLU A 189 19.57 16.43 -9.06
CA GLU A 189 19.74 17.24 -10.27
C GLU A 189 18.81 18.45 -10.26
N SER A 190 19.26 19.58 -10.82
CA SER A 190 18.55 20.88 -10.82
C SER A 190 17.09 20.80 -11.27
N ASN A 191 16.78 19.88 -12.18
CA ASN A 191 15.44 19.70 -12.74
C ASN A 191 14.47 19.06 -11.73
N ASN A 192 14.98 18.31 -10.74
CA ASN A 192 14.19 17.60 -9.73
C ASN A 192 14.01 18.42 -8.45
N LEU A 193 14.74 19.52 -8.29
CA LEU A 193 14.68 20.42 -7.13
C LEU A 193 13.39 21.26 -7.05
N SER A 194 12.56 21.29 -8.10
CA SER A 194 11.35 22.12 -8.18
C SER A 194 10.05 21.35 -8.38
N PHE A 195 10.09 20.00 -8.46
CA PHE A 195 8.87 19.20 -8.63
C PHE A 195 8.04 19.24 -7.34
N VAL A 196 7.06 20.15 -7.34
CA VAL A 196 5.85 20.02 -6.54
C VAL A 196 5.07 18.87 -7.17
N THR A 197 4.74 17.83 -6.41
CA THR A 197 3.93 16.71 -6.88
C THR A 197 2.51 17.22 -7.20
N SER A 198 2.30 17.74 -8.41
CA SER A 198 0.96 18.09 -8.92
C SER A 198 0.19 16.86 -9.42
N MET A 199 0.79 15.66 -9.30
CA MET A 199 0.40 14.51 -10.11
C MET A 199 -0.54 13.53 -9.41
N ALA A 200 -0.58 13.47 -8.07
CA ALA A 200 -1.54 12.60 -7.37
C ALA A 200 -2.98 13.12 -7.41
N PHE A 201 -3.19 14.44 -7.47
CA PHE A 201 -4.53 14.98 -7.65
C PHE A 201 -5.16 14.53 -8.98
N SER A 202 -4.36 14.42 -10.05
CA SER A 202 -4.90 14.13 -11.39
C SER A 202 -5.44 12.70 -11.54
N LEU A 203 -4.90 11.71 -10.81
CA LEU A 203 -5.40 10.33 -10.83
C LEU A 203 -6.64 10.13 -9.96
N ALA A 204 -6.72 10.82 -8.81
CA ALA A 204 -7.91 10.78 -7.95
C ALA A 204 -9.16 11.40 -8.63
N TYR A 205 -8.99 12.44 -9.45
CA TYR A 205 -10.10 13.05 -10.20
C TYR A 205 -10.55 12.22 -11.41
N LYS A 206 -9.71 11.35 -11.99
CA LYS A 206 -10.07 10.62 -13.22
C LYS A 206 -11.04 9.46 -13.00
N TYR A 207 -11.27 9.02 -11.76
CA TYR A 207 -12.19 7.92 -11.42
C TYR A 207 -13.43 8.36 -10.62
N THR A 208 -13.65 9.67 -10.46
CA THR A 208 -14.79 10.23 -9.69
C THR A 208 -15.72 11.14 -10.51
N GLU A 209 -15.81 10.93 -11.83
CA GLU A 209 -16.93 11.43 -12.62
C GLU A 209 -17.83 10.27 -13.06
N PRO A 210 -19.07 10.15 -12.54
CA PRO A 210 -20.12 9.46 -13.25
C PRO A 210 -20.57 10.39 -14.38
N GLU A 211 -20.25 10.03 -15.62
CA GLU A 211 -20.92 10.61 -16.78
C GLU A 211 -22.43 10.35 -16.67
N MET A 212 -23.18 11.35 -16.21
CA MET A 212 -24.60 11.48 -16.49
C MET A 212 -24.81 12.62 -17.49
N LYS A 213 -25.01 12.23 -18.75
CA LYS A 213 -25.87 12.94 -19.70
C LYS A 213 -26.75 11.94 -20.40
#